data_AF-A0A2G2PEM1-F1
#
_entry.id   AF-A0A2G2PEM1-F1
#
_cell.length_a   1.000
_cell.length_b   1.000
_cell.length_c   1.000
_cell.angle_alpha   90.00
_cell.angle_beta   90.00
_cell.angle_gamma   90.00
#
_symmetry.space_group_name_H-M   'P 1'
#
loop_
_entity.id
_entity.type
_entity.pdbx_description
1 polymer ?
#
loop_
_entity_poly.entity_id
_entity_poly.type
_entity_poly.pdbx_seq_one_letter_code
_entity_poly.pdbx_strand_id
1 'polypeptide(L)'
;MNNDFIDMIESTPKLKSKKCKIISFILRIFLQFSIYIFTIISWYIYDYFIAFFTLILSFIIIGIIRSKLRNSVIPFKQREYHYNDKSISDWYTAMVLCIETTKKDIKT
;
A
#
# COMPACT_ATOMS: atom_id res chain seq x y z
N MET A 1 33.35 -21.21 -8.21
CA MET A 1 32.51 -20.02 -8.02
C MET A 1 31.15 -20.34 -8.62
N ASN A 2 30.27 -20.92 -7.81
CA ASN A 2 28.89 -21.12 -8.21
C ASN A 2 28.20 -19.76 -8.06
N ASN A 3 27.74 -19.22 -9.18
CA ASN A 3 26.90 -18.03 -9.19
C ASN A 3 25.53 -18.47 -8.68
N ASP A 4 25.37 -18.52 -7.36
CA ASP A 4 24.06 -18.58 -6.73
C ASP A 4 23.33 -17.29 -7.14
N PHE A 5 22.44 -17.41 -8.10
CA PHE A 5 21.50 -16.36 -8.47
C PHE A 5 20.75 -15.98 -7.18
N ILE A 6 21.18 -14.90 -6.55
CA ILE A 6 20.47 -14.22 -5.47
C ILE A 6 19.00 -14.21 -5.89
N ASP A 7 18.14 -14.88 -5.12
CA ASP A 7 16.69 -14.98 -5.36
C ASP A 7 16.21 -13.60 -5.86
N MET A 8 15.80 -13.54 -7.12
CA MET A 8 15.52 -12.29 -7.82
C MET A 8 14.38 -11.56 -7.09
N ILE A 9 14.72 -10.66 -6.18
CA ILE A 9 13.77 -9.77 -5.53
C ILE A 9 13.25 -8.84 -6.64
N GLU A 10 12.04 -9.14 -7.12
CA GLU A 10 11.26 -8.25 -7.97
C GLU A 10 11.23 -6.86 -7.34
N SER A 11 11.85 -5.91 -8.03
CA SER A 11 11.84 -4.52 -7.61
C SER A 11 10.41 -4.00 -7.59
N THR A 12 10.08 -3.15 -6.60
CA THR A 12 8.81 -2.42 -6.57
C THR A 12 8.51 -1.80 -7.93
N PRO A 13 7.36 -2.09 -8.54
CA PRO A 13 7.07 -1.67 -9.91
C PRO A 13 7.03 -0.15 -10.01
N LYS A 14 7.76 0.41 -10.98
CA LYS A 14 7.75 1.86 -11.24
C LYS A 14 6.53 2.24 -12.06
N LEU A 15 5.65 3.04 -11.47
CA LEU A 15 4.49 3.60 -12.16
C LEU A 15 4.93 4.62 -13.23
N LYS A 16 4.73 4.32 -14.51
CA LYS A 16 5.08 5.24 -15.62
C LYS A 16 4.01 6.30 -15.84
N SER A 17 2.73 5.90 -15.82
CA SER A 17 1.60 6.79 -16.12
C SER A 17 1.33 7.79 -14.98
N LYS A 18 1.07 9.07 -15.35
CA LYS A 18 0.70 10.13 -14.40
C LYS A 18 -0.57 9.78 -13.62
N LYS A 19 -1.55 9.14 -14.26
CA LYS A 19 -2.81 8.72 -13.61
C LYS A 19 -2.55 7.67 -12.52
N CYS A 20 -1.73 6.66 -12.83
CA CYS A 20 -1.35 5.62 -11.86
C CYS A 20 -0.56 6.21 -10.68
N LYS A 21 0.34 7.17 -10.94
CA LYS A 21 1.06 7.86 -9.86
C LYS A 21 0.11 8.59 -8.91
N ILE A 22 -0.92 9.27 -9.43
CA ILE A 22 -1.93 9.95 -8.62
C ILE A 22 -2.70 8.94 -7.76
N ILE A 23 -3.12 7.81 -8.35
CA ILE A 23 -3.84 6.76 -7.62
C ILE A 23 -2.98 6.18 -6.49
N SER A 24 -1.72 5.84 -6.77
CA SER A 24 -0.80 5.35 -5.72
C SER A 24 -0.59 6.39 -4.63
N PHE A 25 -0.48 7.67 -4.99
CA PHE A 25 -0.35 8.75 -4.03
C PHE A 25 -1.58 8.91 -3.14
N ILE A 26 -2.79 8.83 -3.70
CA ILE A 26 -4.05 8.86 -2.95
C ILE A 26 -4.12 7.66 -1.99
N LEU A 27 -3.79 6.45 -2.48
CA LEU A 27 -3.81 5.24 -1.67
C LEU A 27 -2.80 5.31 -0.52
N ARG A 28 -1.60 5.86 -0.78
CA ARG A 28 -0.59 6.11 0.25
C ARG A 28 -1.10 7.09 1.32
N ILE A 29 -1.68 8.22 0.91
CA ILE A 29 -2.24 9.21 1.85
C ILE A 29 -3.34 8.55 2.68
N PHE A 30 -4.23 7.78 2.05
CA PHE A 30 -5.28 7.05 2.74
C PHE A 30 -4.71 6.11 3.80
N LEU A 31 -3.73 5.27 3.45
CA LEU A 31 -3.11 4.33 4.40
C LEU A 31 -2.37 5.02 5.55
N GLN A 32 -1.77 6.18 5.30
CA GLN A 32 -0.96 6.89 6.29
C GLN A 32 -1.79 7.79 7.21
N PHE A 33 -2.78 8.51 6.67
CA PHE A 33 -3.48 9.57 7.39
C PHE A 33 -4.85 9.17 7.93
N SER A 34 -5.46 8.05 7.47
CA SER A 34 -6.80 7.66 7.92
C SER A 34 -6.93 7.56 9.44
N ILE A 35 -5.94 6.97 10.12
CA ILE A 35 -5.95 6.81 11.58
C ILE A 35 -6.06 8.17 12.27
N TYR A 36 -5.23 9.13 11.85
CA TYR A 36 -5.22 10.48 12.43
C TYR A 36 -6.50 11.24 12.10
N ILE A 37 -6.99 11.13 10.86
CA ILE A 37 -8.23 11.78 10.43
C ILE A 37 -9.40 11.28 11.28
N PHE A 38 -9.59 9.97 11.41
CA PHE A 38 -10.67 9.40 12.21
C PHE A 38 -10.55 9.76 13.70
N THR A 39 -9.33 9.79 14.23
CA THR A 39 -9.11 10.18 15.63
C THR A 39 -9.46 11.64 15.86
N ILE A 40 -9.00 12.55 15.00
CA ILE A 40 -9.27 13.99 15.10
C ILE A 40 -10.76 14.28 14.93
N ILE A 41 -11.41 13.64 13.96
CA ILE A 41 -12.87 13.77 13.76
C ILE A 41 -13.62 13.29 15.01
N SER A 42 -13.23 12.14 15.56
CA SER A 42 -13.88 11.60 16.75
C SER A 42 -13.65 12.47 17.98
N TRP A 43 -12.46 13.08 18.11
CA TRP A 43 -12.17 14.05 19.17
C TRP A 43 -12.94 15.36 19.00
N TYR A 44 -13.22 15.79 17.77
CA TYR A 44 -13.99 17.01 17.53
C TYR A 44 -15.49 16.83 17.82
N ILE A 45 -16.04 15.64 17.53
CA ILE A 45 -17.48 15.36 17.64
C ILE A 45 -17.85 14.79 19.02
N TYR A 46 -16.95 14.03 19.64
CA TYR A 46 -17.18 13.29 20.89
C TYR A 46 -16.12 13.64 21.95
N ASP A 47 -16.02 12.82 23.00
CA ASP A 47 -15.04 12.98 24.07
C ASP A 47 -13.68 12.32 23.79
N TYR A 48 -12.68 12.68 24.60
CA TYR A 48 -11.33 12.13 24.51
C TYR A 48 -11.27 10.60 24.70
N PHE A 49 -12.16 10.02 25.52
CA PHE A 49 -12.24 8.56 25.70
C PHE A 49 -12.62 7.86 24.39
N ILE A 50 -13.64 8.37 23.70
CA ILE A 50 -14.10 7.82 22.42
C ILE A 50 -12.99 8.00 21.38
N ALA A 51 -12.36 9.17 21.32
CA ALA A 51 -11.22 9.42 20.43
C ALA A 51 -10.10 8.39 20.63
N PHE A 52 -9.75 8.05 21.88
CA PHE A 52 -8.74 7.04 22.17
C PHE A 52 -9.11 5.64 21.66
N PHE A 53 -10.35 5.18 21.90
CA PHE A 53 -10.80 3.88 21.38
C PHE A 53 -10.87 3.88 19.85
N THR A 54 -11.27 4.99 19.22
CA THR A 54 -11.29 5.10 17.76
C THR A 54 -9.89 5.08 17.16
N LEU A 55 -8.88 5.61 17.84
CA LEU A 55 -7.48 5.51 17.43
C LEU A 55 -7.04 4.04 17.39
N ILE A 56 -7.29 3.30 18.47
CA ILE A 56 -6.94 1.87 18.57
C ILE A 56 -7.67 1.07 17.51
N LEU A 57 -8.98 1.27 17.37
CA LEU A 57 -9.79 0.55 16.38
C LEU A 57 -9.33 0.88 14.94
N SER A 58 -9.05 2.14 14.64
CA SER A 58 -8.54 2.57 13.34
C SER A 58 -7.17 1.96 13.05
N PHE A 59 -6.29 1.87 14.04
CA PHE A 59 -5.00 1.20 13.90
C PHE A 59 -5.15 -0.27 13.49
N ILE A 60 -6.09 -0.99 14.12
CA ILE A 60 -6.39 -2.38 13.77
C ILE A 60 -6.94 -2.48 12.34
N ILE A 61 -7.95 -1.68 12.00
CA ILE A 61 -8.59 -1.70 10.68
C ILE A 61 -7.57 -1.39 9.57
N ILE A 62 -6.78 -0.33 9.72
CA ILE A 62 -5.74 0.03 8.74
C ILE A 62 -4.64 -1.03 8.68
N GLY A 63 -4.27 -1.64 9.82
CA GLY A 63 -3.35 -2.78 9.86
C GLY A 63 -3.83 -3.97 9.03
N ILE A 64 -5.11 -4.34 9.16
CA ILE A 64 -5.74 -5.40 8.36
C ILE A 64 -5.71 -5.04 6.87
N ILE A 65 -6.05 -3.80 6.52
CA ILE A 65 -6.03 -3.33 5.12
C ILE A 65 -4.61 -3.40 4.55
N ARG A 66 -3.59 -2.92 5.26
CA ARG A 66 -2.18 -3.01 4.83
C ARG A 66 -1.75 -4.46 4.60
N SER A 67 -2.13 -5.37 5.51
CA SER A 67 -1.84 -6.80 5.40
C SER A 67 -2.51 -7.42 4.16
N LYS A 68 -3.80 -7.11 3.94
CA LYS A 68 -4.56 -7.58 2.78
C LYS A 68 -3.97 -7.07 1.46
N LEU A 69 -3.63 -5.78 1.38
CA LEU A 69 -3.03 -5.19 0.18
C LEU A 69 -1.70 -5.88 -0.17
N ARG A 70 -0.81 -6.05 0.82
CA ARG A 70 0.47 -6.76 0.62
C ARG A 70 0.25 -8.20 0.15
N ASN A 71 -0.61 -8.95 0.84
CA ASN A 71 -0.83 -10.36 0.53
C ASN A 71 -1.56 -10.58 -0.81
N SER A 72 -2.34 -9.62 -1.27
CA SER A 72 -3.04 -9.75 -2.56
C SER A 72 -2.11 -9.57 -3.77
N VAL A 73 -1.01 -8.84 -3.61
CA VAL A 73 -0.23 -8.36 -4.76
C VAL A 73 1.24 -8.76 -4.73
N ILE A 74 1.87 -8.82 -3.56
CA ILE A 74 3.29 -9.14 -3.46
C ILE A 74 3.50 -10.66 -3.63
N PRO A 75 4.48 -11.13 -4.40
CA PRO A 75 4.79 -12.55 -4.56
C PRO A 75 5.15 -13.22 -3.24
N PHE A 76 4.76 -14.49 -3.06
CA PHE A 76 4.96 -15.24 -1.80
C PHE A 76 6.40 -15.21 -1.27
N LYS A 77 7.39 -15.33 -2.16
CA LYS A 77 8.82 -15.28 -1.83
C LYS A 77 9.25 -14.00 -1.12
N GLN A 78 8.49 -12.91 -1.26
CA GLN A 78 8.86 -11.59 -0.78
C GLN A 78 7.85 -11.00 0.21
N ARG A 79 6.73 -11.67 0.52
CA ARG A 79 5.68 -11.10 1.40
C ARG A 79 6.15 -10.80 2.83
N GLU A 80 7.19 -11.48 3.28
CA GLU A 80 7.75 -11.37 4.62
C GLU A 80 8.67 -10.14 4.78
N TYR A 81 9.07 -9.50 3.67
CA TYR A 81 9.85 -8.27 3.75
C TYR A 81 9.02 -7.11 4.31
N HIS A 82 9.71 -6.20 5.00
CA HIS A 82 9.11 -4.97 5.49
C HIS A 82 8.89 -3.97 4.34
N TYR A 83 7.64 -3.80 3.94
CA TYR A 83 7.24 -2.79 2.96
C TYR A 83 6.67 -1.55 3.64
N ASN A 84 7.09 -0.38 3.16
CA ASN A 84 6.50 0.90 3.54
C ASN A 84 5.16 1.11 2.81
N ASP A 85 4.31 2.00 3.32
CA ASP A 85 3.00 2.31 2.73
C ASP A 85 3.11 2.74 1.26
N LYS A 86 4.21 3.43 0.89
CA LYS A 86 4.50 3.78 -0.50
C LYS A 86 4.72 2.55 -1.39
N SER A 87 5.50 1.57 -0.94
CA SER A 87 5.76 0.39 -1.75
C SER A 87 4.53 -0.50 -1.84
N ILE A 88 3.73 -0.60 -0.78
CA ILE A 88 2.43 -1.28 -0.81
C ILE A 88 1.49 -0.61 -1.82
N SER A 89 1.40 0.72 -1.84
CA SER A 89 0.53 1.44 -2.77
C SER A 89 1.01 1.32 -4.22
N ASP A 90 2.33 1.37 -4.46
CA ASP A 90 2.92 1.23 -5.79
C ASP A 90 2.68 -0.19 -6.35
N TRP A 91 2.92 -1.23 -5.54
CA TRP A 91 2.62 -2.62 -5.90
C TRP A 91 1.14 -2.79 -6.24
N TYR A 92 0.25 -2.37 -5.34
CA TYR A 92 -1.18 -2.53 -5.54
C TYR A 92 -1.69 -1.82 -6.80
N THR A 93 -1.26 -0.58 -7.00
CA THR A 93 -1.67 0.22 -8.15
C THR A 93 -1.15 -0.40 -9.45
N ALA A 94 0.10 -0.87 -9.47
CA ALA A 94 0.69 -1.47 -10.66
C ALA A 94 -0.02 -2.77 -11.07
N MET A 95 -0.30 -3.66 -10.12
CA MET A 95 -0.80 -5.00 -10.41
C MET A 95 -2.32 -5.12 -10.50
N VAL A 96 -3.08 -4.22 -9.87
CA VAL A 96 -4.55 -4.28 -9.90
C VAL A 96 -5.14 -3.24 -10.84
N LEU A 97 -4.65 -2.00 -10.76
CA LEU A 97 -5.30 -0.86 -11.42
C LEU A 97 -4.63 -0.47 -12.75
N CYS A 98 -3.33 -0.74 -12.91
CA CYS A 98 -2.54 -0.30 -14.06
C CYS A 98 -1.91 -1.44 -14.88
N ILE A 99 -2.56 -2.61 -14.88
CA ILE A 99 -2.17 -3.80 -15.67
C ILE A 99 -2.00 -3.47 -17.16
N GLU A 100 -2.86 -2.59 -17.70
CA GLU A 100 -2.91 -2.28 -19.13
C GLU A 100 -1.77 -1.41 -19.64
N THR A 101 -1.15 -0.59 -18.80
CA THR A 101 0.01 0.23 -19.24
C THR A 101 1.26 -0.61 -19.46
N THR A 102 1.37 -1.78 -18.82
CA THR A 102 2.49 -2.70 -19.02
C THR A 102 2.35 -3.49 -20.32
N LYS A 103 1.11 -3.78 -20.77
CA LYS A 103 0.85 -4.48 -22.04
C LYS A 103 1.02 -3.60 -23.28
N LYS A 104 0.79 -2.28 -23.17
CA LYS A 104 0.96 -1.36 -24.31
C LYS A 104 2.42 -1.22 -24.76
N ASP A 105 3.37 -1.45 -23.86
CA ASP A 105 4.82 -1.40 -24.14
C ASP A 105 5.37 -2.71 -24.74
N ILE A 106 4.59 -3.79 -24.84
CA ILE A 106 5.02 -5.06 -25.49
C ILE A 106 4.64 -5.07 -26.98
N LYS A 107 3.79 -4.14 -27.43
CA LYS A 107 3.26 -4.04 -28.80
C LYS A 107 3.77 -2.84 -29.59
N THR A 108 4.75 -2.10 -29.08
CA THR A 108 5.43 -1.01 -29.80
C THR A 108 6.92 -1.30 -29.83
#